data_AF-A0A1A5YDM5-F1
#
_entry.id   AF-A0A1A5YDM5-F1
#
_cell.length_a   1.000
_cell.length_b   1.000
_cell.length_c   1.000
_cell.angle_alpha   90.00
_cell.angle_beta   90.00
_cell.angle_gamma   90.00
#
_symmetry.space_group_name_H-M   'P 1'
#
loop_
_entity.id
_entity.type
_entity.pdbx_description
1 polymer ?
#
loop_
_entity_poly.entity_id
_entity_poly.type
_entity_poly.pdbx_seq_one_letter_code
_entity_poly.pdbx_strand_id
1 'polypeptide(L)'
;MYIPPRFILKPETRRKQRGASSPRRGGKDERRKKALRGAGAAGLLLACLLVLAFLINKDADLSVSPIQAIEQDVKLLWDWSDGLLVGGAASAAWSIRMDAELPAAAGGLGKQEAEASSAGFGETTGTAGRLASEWLAGNASAGGETVVRNDGRTATVTSPEYSDIVITIHDAGVEDGKTRLVILLERSGQTGDVTTADSLLAAAGRLAEKMDGGAAIVGTSFKVRGFTESSGAAHTLQRLALAEQLETYDEDGTYSATMYTGKLRHRAGLDGRRNANLQVSEHNNTERDAVELTIGVPLISGDFGGTDAVTNAQNGE
;
A
#
# COMPACT_ATOMS: atom_id res chain seq x y z
N MET A 1 42.09 -14.83 -20.41
CA MET A 1 42.75 -14.98 -19.10
C MET A 1 43.89 -13.98 -19.03
N TYR A 2 43.70 -12.87 -18.32
CA TYR A 2 44.67 -11.78 -18.22
C TYR A 2 44.59 -11.24 -16.79
N ILE A 3 45.70 -11.36 -16.05
CA ILE A 3 45.86 -10.88 -14.68
C ILE A 3 46.85 -9.72 -14.70
N PRO A 4 46.46 -8.53 -14.22
CA PRO A 4 47.43 -7.58 -13.69
C PRO A 4 46.92 -6.91 -12.37
N PRO A 5 47.71 -6.06 -11.70
CA PRO A 5 48.76 -6.46 -10.77
C PRO A 5 48.44 -6.07 -9.31
N ARG A 6 49.16 -6.73 -8.40
CA ARG A 6 49.21 -6.50 -6.95
C ARG A 6 49.54 -5.04 -6.61
N PHE A 7 48.66 -4.36 -5.89
CA PHE A 7 49.00 -3.10 -5.23
C PHE A 7 49.64 -3.35 -3.85
N ILE A 8 50.72 -2.61 -3.66
CA ILE A 8 51.69 -2.66 -2.57
C ILE A 8 51.12 -2.03 -1.30
N LEU A 9 51.21 -2.76 -0.19
CA LEU A 9 50.97 -2.28 1.18
C LEU A 9 51.96 -1.15 1.53
N LYS A 10 51.47 -0.02 2.02
CA LYS A 10 52.28 0.97 2.74
C LYS A 10 52.16 0.77 4.26
N PRO A 11 53.28 0.79 5.00
CA PRO A 11 53.31 0.56 6.44
C PRO A 11 53.01 1.81 7.27
N GLU A 12 52.56 1.52 8.50
CA GLU A 12 52.50 2.31 9.73
C GLU A 12 53.10 3.72 9.75
N THR A 13 52.32 4.69 10.28
CA THR A 13 52.87 5.78 11.09
C THR A 13 52.29 5.73 12.50
N ARG A 14 53.06 5.07 13.37
CA ARG A 14 52.93 5.05 14.81
C ARG A 14 53.42 6.39 15.37
N ARG A 15 52.51 7.31 15.73
CA ARG A 15 52.87 8.54 16.46
C ARG A 15 52.51 8.42 17.94
N LYS A 16 53.49 7.98 18.74
CA LYS A 16 53.55 8.26 20.18
C LYS A 16 53.77 9.76 20.37
N GLN A 17 52.89 10.44 21.09
CA GLN A 17 53.33 11.51 22.01
C GLN A 17 52.55 11.41 23.31
N ARG A 18 53.25 10.85 24.31
CA ARG A 18 52.90 10.92 25.72
C ARG A 18 53.20 12.35 26.18
N GLY A 19 52.16 13.16 26.35
CA GLY A 19 52.20 14.38 27.14
C GLY A 19 51.70 14.07 28.54
N ALA A 20 52.61 13.81 29.48
CA ALA A 20 52.29 13.71 30.89
C ALA A 20 52.19 15.13 31.47
N SER A 21 50.97 15.63 31.61
CA SER A 21 50.67 16.82 32.41
C SER A 21 50.16 16.39 33.78
N SER A 22 50.91 16.80 34.81
CA SER A 22 50.67 16.50 36.22
C SER A 22 49.26 16.86 36.68
N PRO A 23 48.53 15.97 37.38
CA PRO A 23 47.26 16.32 37.98
C PRO A 23 47.51 17.14 39.25
N ARG A 24 47.16 18.43 39.21
CA ARG A 24 46.94 19.25 40.42
C ARG A 24 45.84 18.60 41.26
N ARG A 25 46.23 17.96 42.36
CA ARG A 25 45.34 17.53 43.45
C ARG A 25 44.87 18.78 44.20
N GLY A 26 43.68 19.27 43.88
CA GLY A 26 42.99 20.30 44.65
C GLY A 26 41.52 20.37 44.26
N GLY A 27 40.64 19.86 45.13
CA GLY A 27 39.19 20.12 45.05
C GLY A 27 38.32 19.11 44.27
N LYS A 28 38.60 17.80 44.34
CA LYS A 28 37.77 16.78 43.65
C LYS A 28 36.43 16.45 44.35
N ASP A 29 36.28 16.75 45.64
CA ASP A 29 35.11 16.27 46.39
C ASP A 29 33.89 17.17 46.29
N GLU A 30 34.06 18.48 46.03
CA GLU A 30 32.92 19.37 45.81
C GLU A 30 32.42 19.39 44.36
N ARG A 31 33.31 19.23 43.37
CA ARG A 31 32.92 19.19 41.95
C ARG A 31 32.16 17.91 41.58
N ARG A 32 32.46 16.77 42.22
CA ARG A 32 31.72 15.52 42.01
C ARG A 32 30.26 15.61 42.45
N LYS A 33 29.98 16.31 43.56
CA LYS A 33 28.60 16.49 44.06
C LYS A 33 27.76 17.41 43.16
N LYS A 34 28.39 18.42 42.52
CA LYS A 34 27.70 19.29 41.54
C LYS A 34 27.48 18.61 40.18
N ALA A 35 28.43 17.80 39.72
CA ALA A 35 28.30 17.05 38.46
C ALA A 35 27.21 15.94 38.54
N LEU A 36 27.08 15.26 39.69
CA LEU A 36 26.02 14.25 39.87
C LEU A 36 24.61 14.84 39.81
N ARG A 37 24.41 16.06 40.34
CA ARG A 37 23.10 16.73 40.33
C ARG A 37 22.68 17.17 38.92
N GLY A 38 23.63 17.58 38.08
CA GLY A 38 23.36 17.91 36.67
C GLY A 38 22.99 16.70 35.81
N ALA A 39 23.65 15.55 36.05
CA ALA A 39 23.37 14.31 35.33
C ALA A 39 21.96 13.76 35.63
N GLY A 40 21.50 13.88 36.88
CA GLY A 40 20.14 13.44 37.26
C GLY A 40 19.04 14.24 36.55
N ALA A 41 19.18 15.57 36.46
CA ALA A 41 18.22 16.42 35.76
C ALA A 41 18.16 16.13 34.26
N ALA A 42 19.32 15.94 33.61
CA ALA A 42 19.40 15.59 32.20
C ALA A 42 18.77 14.21 31.89
N GLY A 43 19.01 13.21 32.75
CA GLY A 43 18.41 11.88 32.60
C GLY A 43 16.89 11.90 32.76
N LEU A 44 16.38 12.69 33.71
CA LEU A 44 14.93 12.83 33.93
C LEU A 44 14.26 13.58 32.78
N LEU A 45 14.92 14.61 32.22
CA LEU A 45 14.43 15.33 31.05
C LEU A 45 14.40 14.43 29.81
N LEU A 46 15.44 13.61 29.60
CA LEU A 46 15.46 12.62 28.52
C LEU A 46 14.34 11.57 28.68
N ALA A 47 14.12 11.06 29.91
CA ALA A 47 13.03 10.12 30.18
C ALA A 47 11.65 10.76 29.93
N CYS A 48 11.44 12.01 30.34
CA CYS A 48 10.22 12.76 30.04
C CYS A 48 10.04 12.96 28.54
N LEU A 49 11.10 13.28 27.78
CA LEU A 49 11.01 13.40 26.32
C LEU A 49 10.68 12.06 25.64
N LEU A 50 11.24 10.95 26.13
CA LEU A 50 10.91 9.61 25.62
C LEU A 50 9.46 9.22 25.93
N VAL A 51 8.98 9.51 27.14
CA VAL A 51 7.57 9.29 27.50
C VAL A 51 6.65 10.20 26.69
N LEU A 52 7.00 11.47 26.51
CA LEU A 52 6.21 12.40 25.70
C LEU A 52 6.18 11.96 24.22
N ALA A 53 7.31 11.54 23.66
CA ALA A 53 7.37 10.98 22.31
C ALA A 53 6.53 9.68 22.19
N PHE A 54 6.56 8.82 23.21
CA PHE A 54 5.73 7.62 23.25
C PHE A 54 4.23 7.95 23.35
N LEU A 55 3.84 8.94 24.17
CA LEU A 55 2.46 9.37 24.31
C LEU A 55 1.94 10.06 23.04
N ILE A 56 2.74 10.93 22.41
CA ILE A 56 2.40 11.54 21.12
C ILE A 56 2.24 10.48 20.02
N ASN A 57 3.06 9.43 20.02
CA ASN A 57 2.94 8.34 19.06
C ASN A 57 1.78 7.38 19.35
N LYS A 58 1.26 7.35 20.58
CA LYS A 58 0.15 6.45 20.96
C LYS A 58 -1.22 6.98 20.51
N ASP A 59 -1.34 8.30 20.36
CA ASP A 59 -2.56 8.98 19.92
C ASP A 59 -2.46 9.51 18.46
N ALA A 60 -1.37 9.19 17.75
CA ALA A 60 -1.20 9.51 16.33
C ALA A 60 -2.01 8.60 15.39
N ASP A 61 -2.88 7.73 15.93
CA ASP A 61 -4.12 7.31 15.25
C ASP A 61 -5.16 8.46 15.33
N LEU A 62 -4.73 9.70 15.05
CA LEU A 62 -5.63 10.72 14.55
C LEU A 62 -6.34 10.05 13.38
N SER A 63 -7.66 10.03 13.40
CA SER A 63 -8.51 9.38 12.41
C SER A 63 -8.30 10.03 11.04
N VAL A 64 -7.18 9.71 10.40
CA VAL A 64 -6.90 10.03 9.02
C VAL A 64 -7.99 9.32 8.24
N SER A 65 -8.74 10.09 7.46
CA SER A 65 -9.78 9.50 6.60
C SER A 65 -9.13 8.39 5.76
N PRO A 66 -9.78 7.23 5.54
CA PRO A 66 -9.25 6.17 4.68
C PRO A 66 -8.72 6.70 3.35
N ILE A 67 -9.35 7.75 2.81
CA ILE A 67 -8.95 8.39 1.55
C ILE A 67 -7.64 9.16 1.65
N GLN A 68 -7.37 9.81 2.78
CA GLN A 68 -6.07 10.47 3.00
C GLN A 68 -4.95 9.44 3.15
N ALA A 69 -5.22 8.28 3.77
CA ALA A 69 -4.27 7.18 3.83
C ALA A 69 -3.98 6.61 2.42
N ILE A 70 -5.02 6.47 1.59
CA ILE A 70 -4.90 6.05 0.18
C ILE A 70 -4.05 7.05 -0.59
N GLU A 71 -4.33 8.34 -0.46
CA GLU A 71 -3.60 9.41 -1.12
C GLU A 71 -2.10 9.37 -0.81
N GLN A 72 -1.75 9.25 0.47
CA GLN A 72 -0.35 9.18 0.90
C GLN A 72 0.35 7.95 0.32
N ASP A 73 -0.26 6.78 0.42
CA ASP A 73 0.37 5.51 0.03
C ASP A 73 0.53 5.41 -1.50
N VAL A 74 -0.46 5.85 -2.27
CA VAL A 74 -0.37 5.90 -3.74
C VAL A 74 0.72 6.87 -4.18
N LYS A 75 0.81 8.06 -3.59
CA LYS A 75 1.87 9.03 -3.92
C LYS A 75 3.27 8.48 -3.63
N LEU A 76 3.46 7.87 -2.48
CA LEU A 76 4.75 7.23 -2.14
C LEU A 76 5.09 6.08 -3.09
N LEU A 77 4.13 5.21 -3.39
CA LEU A 77 4.32 4.10 -4.31
C LEU A 77 4.62 4.60 -5.73
N TRP A 78 3.96 5.68 -6.17
CA TRP A 78 4.21 6.34 -7.45
C TRP A 78 5.65 6.85 -7.51
N ASP A 79 6.07 7.64 -6.53
CA ASP A 79 7.43 8.20 -6.45
C ASP A 79 8.51 7.10 -6.43
N TRP A 80 8.27 6.01 -5.72
CA TRP A 80 9.24 4.91 -5.66
C TRP A 80 9.30 4.10 -6.95
N SER A 81 8.15 3.85 -7.59
CA SER A 81 8.10 3.07 -8.82
C SER A 81 8.58 3.84 -10.05
N ASP A 82 8.51 5.17 -10.04
CA ASP A 82 8.89 6.01 -11.17
C ASP A 82 10.36 5.85 -11.57
N GLY A 83 11.27 5.76 -10.60
CA GLY A 83 12.69 5.52 -10.85
C GLY A 83 13.06 4.05 -11.09
N LEU A 84 12.12 3.12 -10.91
CA LEU A 84 12.39 1.67 -10.98
C LEU A 84 11.86 1.04 -12.27
N LEU A 85 10.82 1.60 -12.88
CA LEU A 85 10.15 1.05 -14.04
C LEU A 85 10.61 1.70 -15.34
N VAL A 86 10.73 0.89 -16.40
CA VAL A 86 10.93 1.36 -17.77
C VAL A 86 9.73 2.22 -18.16
N GLY A 87 9.98 3.49 -18.52
CA GLY A 87 8.93 4.47 -18.83
C GLY A 87 8.29 5.11 -17.58
N GLY A 88 8.79 4.80 -16.39
CA GLY A 88 8.32 5.35 -15.13
C GLY A 88 6.93 4.87 -14.69
N ALA A 89 6.46 5.42 -13.59
CA ALA A 89 5.19 5.04 -12.96
C ALA A 89 3.99 5.31 -13.89
N ALA A 90 4.10 6.36 -14.70
CA ALA A 90 3.10 6.76 -15.68
C ALA A 90 2.92 5.73 -16.82
N SER A 91 3.86 4.82 -17.06
CA SER A 91 3.74 3.75 -18.06
C SER A 91 3.35 2.39 -17.47
N ALA A 92 3.30 2.30 -16.13
CA ALA A 92 3.03 1.05 -15.45
C ALA A 92 1.55 0.67 -15.47
N ALA A 93 1.27 -0.62 -15.29
CA ALA A 93 -0.05 -1.10 -14.95
C ALA A 93 -0.31 -0.85 -13.46
N TRP A 94 -1.47 -0.26 -13.15
CA TRP A 94 -1.88 0.08 -11.78
C TRP A 94 -3.17 -0.65 -11.44
N SER A 95 -3.28 -1.09 -10.19
CA SER A 95 -4.51 -1.64 -9.62
C SER A 95 -4.70 -1.10 -8.20
N ILE A 96 -5.89 -0.57 -7.92
CA ILE A 96 -6.35 -0.22 -6.59
C ILE A 96 -7.53 -1.11 -6.26
N ARG A 97 -7.41 -1.89 -5.19
CA ARG A 97 -8.50 -2.71 -4.66
C ARG A 97 -9.01 -2.09 -3.38
N MET A 98 -10.31 -1.85 -3.30
CA MET A 98 -11.01 -1.46 -2.09
C MET A 98 -12.03 -2.53 -1.72
N ASP A 99 -11.98 -3.02 -0.49
CA ASP A 99 -13.02 -3.84 0.09
C ASP A 99 -13.93 -2.94 0.93
N ALA A 100 -15.23 -2.99 0.68
CA ALA A 100 -16.21 -2.13 1.34
C ALA A 100 -17.38 -2.94 1.91
N GLU A 101 -17.97 -2.45 3.00
CA GLU A 101 -19.13 -3.05 3.63
C GLU A 101 -20.30 -2.06 3.65
N LEU A 102 -21.44 -2.48 3.14
CA LEU A 102 -22.71 -1.75 3.22
C LEU A 102 -23.62 -2.43 4.25
N PRO A 103 -24.37 -1.69 5.08
CA PRO A 103 -25.43 -2.28 5.92
C PRO A 103 -26.39 -3.13 5.07
N ALA A 104 -26.82 -4.30 5.52
CA ALA A 104 -27.77 -5.13 4.76
C ALA A 104 -29.13 -4.46 4.52
N ALA A 105 -29.47 -3.40 5.27
CA ALA A 105 -30.62 -2.56 4.97
C ALA A 105 -30.37 -1.59 3.79
N ALA A 106 -29.13 -1.16 3.59
CA ALA A 106 -28.68 -0.38 2.44
C ALA A 106 -28.39 -1.26 1.20
N GLY A 107 -27.98 -2.51 1.43
CA GLY A 107 -27.98 -3.60 0.45
C GLY A 107 -29.31 -4.36 0.38
N GLY A 108 -30.34 -3.87 1.08
CA GLY A 108 -31.63 -4.52 1.29
C GLY A 108 -32.55 -4.35 0.10
N LEU A 109 -32.08 -4.73 -1.08
CA LEU A 109 -32.81 -4.65 -2.34
C LEU A 109 -33.64 -5.90 -2.62
N GLY A 110 -33.47 -6.99 -1.86
CA GLY A 110 -34.17 -8.26 -2.08
C GLY A 110 -35.71 -8.22 -1.98
N LYS A 111 -36.32 -7.11 -1.51
CA LYS A 111 -37.78 -6.94 -1.51
C LYS A 111 -38.31 -5.92 -2.53
N GLN A 112 -37.56 -4.87 -2.87
CA GLN A 112 -37.97 -3.89 -3.89
C GLN A 112 -37.56 -4.31 -5.31
N GLU A 113 -36.49 -5.10 -5.49
CA GLU A 113 -36.10 -5.68 -6.78
C GLU A 113 -37.09 -6.75 -7.28
N ALA A 114 -37.73 -7.49 -6.35
CA ALA A 114 -38.78 -8.45 -6.70
C ALA A 114 -40.02 -7.78 -7.31
N GLU A 115 -40.31 -6.53 -6.94
CA GLU A 115 -41.41 -5.75 -7.52
C GLU A 115 -40.97 -4.97 -8.77
N ALA A 116 -39.75 -4.42 -8.81
CA ALA A 116 -39.22 -3.67 -9.96
C ALA A 116 -38.95 -4.56 -11.19
N SER A 117 -38.57 -5.83 -11.00
CA SER A 117 -38.45 -6.83 -12.08
C SER A 117 -39.74 -7.02 -12.88
N SER A 118 -40.92 -6.80 -12.26
CA SER A 118 -42.21 -6.89 -12.94
C SER A 118 -42.53 -5.69 -13.87
N ALA A 119 -41.76 -4.59 -13.80
CA ALA A 119 -42.06 -3.33 -14.47
C ALA A 119 -41.31 -3.08 -15.79
N GLY A 120 -40.52 -4.05 -16.28
CA GLY A 120 -39.90 -3.97 -17.62
C GLY A 120 -38.78 -2.94 -17.78
N PHE A 121 -38.21 -2.43 -16.67
CA PHE A 121 -36.95 -1.68 -16.71
C PHE A 121 -35.78 -2.66 -16.79
N GLY A 122 -34.94 -2.53 -17.82
CA GLY A 122 -33.84 -3.45 -18.12
C GLY A 122 -32.78 -3.56 -17.02
N GLU A 123 -32.55 -4.79 -16.57
CA GLU A 123 -31.28 -5.46 -16.21
C GLU A 123 -30.18 -4.79 -15.35
N THR A 124 -30.34 -3.58 -14.81
CA THR A 124 -29.47 -3.10 -13.71
C THR A 124 -30.03 -3.50 -12.35
N THR A 125 -30.28 -4.80 -12.15
CA THR A 125 -30.78 -5.35 -10.87
C THR A 125 -29.60 -5.87 -10.07
N GLY A 126 -29.15 -5.15 -9.05
CA GLY A 126 -28.05 -5.56 -8.17
C GLY A 126 -27.23 -4.40 -7.60
N THR A 127 -26.68 -4.59 -6.40
CA THR A 127 -25.91 -3.58 -5.66
C THR A 127 -24.75 -3.03 -6.48
N ALA A 128 -23.99 -3.91 -7.16
CA ALA A 128 -22.87 -3.50 -8.01
C ALA A 128 -23.33 -2.71 -9.25
N GLY A 129 -24.39 -3.17 -9.93
CA GLY A 129 -24.97 -2.50 -11.10
C GLY A 129 -25.48 -1.08 -10.78
N ARG A 130 -26.13 -0.90 -9.62
CA ARG A 130 -26.59 0.41 -9.15
C ARG A 130 -25.42 1.34 -8.83
N LEU A 131 -24.44 0.89 -8.06
CA LEU A 131 -23.26 1.71 -7.72
C LEU A 131 -22.49 2.14 -8.97
N ALA A 132 -22.30 1.22 -9.93
CA ALA A 132 -21.72 1.54 -11.23
C ALA A 132 -22.52 2.62 -11.97
N SER A 133 -23.85 2.49 -11.99
CA SER A 133 -24.75 3.46 -12.62
C SER A 133 -24.74 4.82 -11.92
N GLU A 134 -24.72 4.87 -10.59
CA GLU A 134 -24.64 6.10 -9.80
C GLU A 134 -23.29 6.81 -9.98
N TRP A 135 -22.22 6.03 -10.07
CA TRP A 135 -20.88 6.55 -10.37
C TRP A 135 -20.87 7.17 -11.78
N LEU A 136 -21.41 6.48 -12.80
CA LEU A 136 -21.54 7.05 -14.14
C LEU A 136 -22.46 8.26 -14.21
N ALA A 137 -23.60 8.26 -13.49
CA ALA A 137 -24.52 9.38 -13.49
C ALA A 137 -23.90 10.67 -12.93
N GLY A 138 -23.00 10.52 -11.95
CA GLY A 138 -22.14 11.61 -11.47
C GLY A 138 -21.15 12.13 -12.52
N ASN A 139 -20.85 11.31 -13.53
CA ASN A 139 -19.89 11.57 -14.62
C ASN A 139 -20.59 11.67 -15.99
N ALA A 140 -21.91 11.91 -16.04
CA ALA A 140 -22.74 11.76 -17.23
C ALA A 140 -22.32 12.62 -18.45
N SER A 141 -21.49 13.64 -18.24
CA SER A 141 -20.88 14.42 -19.31
C SER A 141 -19.80 13.67 -20.12
N ALA A 142 -19.32 12.51 -19.65
CA ALA A 142 -18.17 11.82 -20.23
C ALA A 142 -18.53 10.74 -21.26
N GLY A 143 -19.74 10.16 -21.26
CA GLY A 143 -20.09 9.10 -22.23
C GLY A 143 -19.41 7.74 -21.96
N GLY A 144 -19.27 7.37 -20.68
CA GLY A 144 -18.76 6.05 -20.28
C GLY A 144 -19.71 4.88 -20.59
N GLU A 145 -19.15 3.67 -20.63
CA GLU A 145 -19.89 2.42 -20.82
C GLU A 145 -19.94 1.63 -19.51
N THR A 146 -21.12 1.14 -19.13
CA THR A 146 -21.30 0.16 -18.05
C THR A 146 -21.69 -1.17 -18.65
N VAL A 147 -20.95 -2.22 -18.29
CA VAL A 147 -21.29 -3.60 -18.60
C VAL A 147 -21.62 -4.33 -17.31
N VAL A 148 -22.86 -4.79 -17.19
CA VAL A 148 -23.35 -5.55 -16.03
C VAL A 148 -23.38 -7.04 -16.37
N ARG A 149 -22.89 -7.88 -15.45
CA ARG A 149 -22.83 -9.35 -15.58
C ARG A 149 -23.27 -10.02 -14.27
N ASN A 150 -23.50 -11.33 -14.34
CA ASN A 150 -23.80 -12.19 -13.19
C ASN A 150 -25.02 -11.69 -12.40
N ASP A 151 -26.14 -11.44 -13.08
CA ASP A 151 -27.38 -10.96 -12.46
C ASP A 151 -27.15 -9.69 -11.60
N GLY A 152 -26.32 -8.77 -12.11
CA GLY A 152 -25.99 -7.51 -11.44
C GLY A 152 -25.02 -7.59 -10.27
N ARG A 153 -24.43 -8.76 -10.01
CA ARG A 153 -23.36 -8.92 -9.00
C ARG A 153 -22.01 -8.41 -9.47
N THR A 154 -21.83 -8.17 -10.75
CA THR A 154 -20.59 -7.59 -11.28
C THR A 154 -20.93 -6.48 -12.26
N ALA A 155 -20.32 -5.32 -12.06
CA ALA A 155 -20.42 -4.21 -12.98
C ALA A 155 -19.03 -3.71 -13.33
N THR A 156 -18.77 -3.54 -14.61
CA THR A 156 -17.55 -2.93 -15.14
C THR A 156 -17.91 -1.59 -15.74
N VAL A 157 -17.19 -0.55 -15.37
CA VAL A 157 -17.37 0.81 -15.86
C VAL A 157 -16.09 1.26 -16.53
N THR A 158 -16.24 1.82 -17.73
CA THR A 158 -15.18 2.56 -18.41
C THR A 158 -15.61 4.02 -18.51
N SER A 159 -14.71 4.93 -18.19
CA SER A 159 -14.98 6.38 -18.33
C SER A 159 -13.86 7.03 -19.12
N PRO A 160 -14.18 7.76 -20.20
CA PRO A 160 -13.16 8.49 -20.95
C PRO A 160 -12.59 9.67 -20.17
N GLU A 161 -13.25 10.14 -19.10
CA GLU A 161 -12.69 11.17 -18.20
C GLU A 161 -11.39 10.71 -17.52
N TYR A 162 -11.27 9.39 -17.29
CA TYR A 162 -10.12 8.78 -16.62
C TYR A 162 -9.26 7.95 -17.57
N SER A 163 -9.39 8.20 -18.88
CA SER A 163 -8.40 7.92 -19.92
C SER A 163 -7.64 6.60 -19.77
N ASP A 164 -8.36 5.46 -19.67
CA ASP A 164 -7.89 4.05 -19.56
C ASP A 164 -8.17 3.33 -18.24
N ILE A 165 -8.69 4.02 -17.22
CA ILE A 165 -9.09 3.37 -15.97
C ILE A 165 -10.38 2.58 -16.17
N VAL A 166 -10.33 1.30 -15.83
CA VAL A 166 -11.45 0.37 -15.75
C VAL A 166 -11.82 0.19 -14.29
N ILE A 167 -13.08 0.40 -13.94
CA ILE A 167 -13.58 0.17 -12.59
C ILE A 167 -14.46 -1.07 -12.61
N THR A 168 -14.13 -2.07 -11.80
CA THR A 168 -14.96 -3.26 -11.63
C THR A 168 -15.45 -3.34 -10.20
N ILE A 169 -16.77 -3.47 -10.02
CA ILE A 169 -17.43 -3.61 -8.74
C ILE A 169 -18.01 -5.03 -8.68
N HIS A 170 -17.65 -5.78 -7.65
CA HIS A 170 -18.15 -7.12 -7.38
C HIS A 170 -18.93 -7.14 -6.06
N ASP A 171 -20.14 -7.67 -6.10
CA ASP A 171 -20.91 -8.05 -4.91
C ASP A 171 -20.41 -9.41 -4.41
N ALA A 172 -19.72 -9.41 -3.27
CA ALA A 172 -19.18 -10.59 -2.62
C ALA A 172 -20.19 -11.29 -1.70
N GLY A 173 -21.45 -10.83 -1.68
CA GLY A 173 -22.53 -11.39 -0.88
C GLY A 173 -22.73 -10.69 0.46
N VAL A 174 -23.55 -11.30 1.31
CA VAL A 174 -23.89 -10.76 2.64
C VAL A 174 -23.21 -11.57 3.73
N GLU A 175 -22.48 -10.90 4.61
CA GLU A 175 -21.83 -11.47 5.78
C GLU A 175 -22.13 -10.58 7.00
N ASP A 176 -22.52 -11.19 8.12
CA ASP A 176 -22.88 -10.47 9.36
C ASP A 176 -23.89 -9.33 9.17
N GLY A 177 -24.85 -9.52 8.26
CA GLY A 177 -25.84 -8.50 7.95
C GLY A 177 -25.25 -7.27 7.26
N LYS A 178 -24.15 -7.42 6.52
CA LYS A 178 -23.55 -6.41 5.67
C LYS A 178 -23.28 -6.98 4.28
N THR A 179 -23.59 -6.21 3.23
CA THR A 179 -23.19 -6.56 1.87
C THR A 179 -21.71 -6.21 1.69
N ARG A 180 -20.90 -7.18 1.30
CA ARG A 180 -19.48 -6.98 1.01
C ARG A 180 -19.30 -6.68 -0.46
N LEU A 181 -18.51 -5.65 -0.74
CA LEU A 181 -18.14 -5.25 -2.09
C LEU A 181 -16.62 -5.34 -2.25
N VAL A 182 -16.19 -5.82 -3.40
CA VAL A 182 -14.81 -5.71 -3.86
C VAL A 182 -14.80 -4.79 -5.05
N ILE A 183 -14.05 -3.70 -4.96
CA ILE A 183 -13.95 -2.70 -6.01
C ILE A 183 -12.52 -2.65 -6.51
N LEU A 184 -12.33 -2.80 -7.81
CA LEU A 184 -11.05 -2.80 -8.50
C LEU A 184 -11.00 -1.61 -9.45
N LEU A 185 -9.96 -0.79 -9.35
CA LEU A 185 -9.64 0.27 -10.31
C LEU A 185 -8.35 -0.15 -10.99
N GLU A 186 -8.44 -0.48 -12.26
CA GLU A 186 -7.34 -1.06 -13.03
C GLU A 186 -6.96 -0.16 -14.19
N ARG A 187 -5.67 -0.11 -14.48
CA ARG A 187 -5.11 0.53 -15.67
C ARG A 187 -4.13 -0.42 -16.34
N SER A 188 -4.26 -0.59 -17.65
CA SER A 188 -3.49 -1.60 -18.40
C SER A 188 -2.04 -1.23 -18.73
N GLY A 189 -1.61 0.03 -18.56
CA GLY A 189 -0.23 0.47 -18.83
C GLY A 189 0.21 0.43 -20.30
N GLN A 190 -0.66 -0.01 -21.23
CA GLN A 190 -0.33 -0.14 -22.66
C GLN A 190 -0.85 1.01 -23.53
N THR A 191 -1.65 1.89 -22.95
CA THR A 191 -2.24 3.06 -23.59
C THR A 191 -1.21 4.20 -23.63
N GLY A 192 -1.08 4.86 -24.78
CA GLY A 192 -0.16 5.98 -24.98
C GLY A 192 -0.52 7.25 -24.19
N ASP A 193 -1.60 7.21 -23.41
CA ASP A 193 -2.06 8.30 -22.57
C ASP A 193 -1.31 8.33 -21.23
N VAL A 194 -0.89 9.53 -20.84
CA VAL A 194 -0.11 9.76 -19.61
C VAL A 194 -1.06 9.81 -18.42
N THR A 195 -1.13 8.74 -17.66
CA THR A 195 -1.81 8.73 -16.36
C THR A 195 -0.90 9.31 -15.29
N THR A 196 -1.51 9.99 -14.33
CA THR A 196 -0.82 10.56 -13.17
C THR A 196 -1.33 9.92 -11.89
N ALA A 197 -0.56 10.05 -10.80
CA ALA A 197 -1.06 9.67 -9.48
C ALA A 197 -2.38 10.38 -9.17
N ASP A 198 -2.51 11.66 -9.55
CA ASP A 198 -3.70 12.47 -9.31
C ASP A 198 -4.93 11.94 -10.06
N SER A 199 -4.79 11.40 -11.28
CA SER A 199 -5.93 10.82 -11.98
C SER A 199 -6.42 9.52 -11.34
N LEU A 200 -5.50 8.64 -10.88
CA LEU A 200 -5.86 7.45 -10.10
C LEU A 200 -6.57 7.82 -8.79
N LEU A 201 -6.02 8.82 -8.09
CA LEU A 201 -6.57 9.30 -6.82
C LEU A 201 -7.90 10.01 -6.98
N ALA A 202 -8.10 10.76 -8.07
CA ALA A 202 -9.38 11.38 -8.38
C ALA A 202 -10.46 10.32 -8.64
N ALA A 203 -10.13 9.24 -9.37
CA ALA A 203 -11.06 8.13 -9.60
C ALA A 203 -11.42 7.41 -8.29
N ALA A 204 -10.42 7.08 -7.46
CA ALA A 204 -10.63 6.45 -6.16
C ALA A 204 -11.42 7.35 -5.19
N GLY A 205 -11.10 8.64 -5.14
CA GLY A 205 -11.77 9.62 -4.30
C GLY A 205 -13.25 9.77 -4.63
N ARG A 206 -13.62 9.88 -5.92
CA ARG A 206 -15.03 9.96 -6.32
C ARG A 206 -15.81 8.70 -5.99
N LEU A 207 -15.19 7.53 -6.16
CA LEU A 207 -15.82 6.27 -5.78
C LEU A 207 -16.07 6.22 -4.27
N ALA A 208 -15.12 6.68 -3.47
CA ALA A 208 -15.28 6.78 -2.03
C ALA A 208 -16.36 7.78 -1.60
N GLU A 209 -16.44 8.95 -2.24
CA GLU A 209 -17.51 9.93 -1.99
C GLU A 209 -18.90 9.34 -2.25
N LYS A 210 -19.05 8.49 -3.27
CA LYS A 210 -20.32 7.78 -3.53
C LYS A 210 -20.62 6.70 -2.49
N MET A 211 -19.59 6.10 -1.91
CA MET A 211 -19.72 5.12 -0.83
C MET A 211 -20.03 5.76 0.53
N ASP A 212 -19.70 7.03 0.75
CA ASP A 212 -19.93 7.74 2.03
C ASP A 212 -21.42 7.81 2.45
N GLY A 213 -22.35 7.43 1.57
CA GLY A 213 -23.77 7.17 1.86
C GLY A 213 -24.06 5.95 2.76
N GLY A 214 -23.04 5.37 3.41
CA GLY A 214 -23.18 4.30 4.40
C GLY A 214 -22.25 3.10 4.20
N ALA A 215 -21.40 3.08 3.17
CA ALA A 215 -20.37 2.06 3.00
C ALA A 215 -19.12 2.41 3.81
N ALA A 216 -18.63 1.45 4.59
CA ALA A 216 -17.34 1.55 5.24
C ALA A 216 -16.28 0.86 4.37
N ILE A 217 -15.23 1.58 3.97
CA ILE A 217 -14.04 0.95 3.39
C ILE A 217 -13.32 0.21 4.51
N VAL A 218 -13.25 -1.12 4.40
CA VAL A 218 -12.66 -2.01 5.43
C VAL A 218 -11.27 -2.50 5.06
N GLY A 219 -10.90 -2.40 3.78
CA GLY A 219 -9.57 -2.78 3.30
C GLY A 219 -9.20 -2.04 2.02
N THR A 220 -7.91 -1.73 1.87
CA THR A 220 -7.37 -1.22 0.61
C THR A 220 -6.03 -1.89 0.30
N SER A 221 -5.82 -2.23 -0.96
CA SER A 221 -4.51 -2.62 -1.47
C SER A 221 -4.22 -1.97 -2.82
N PHE A 222 -2.94 -1.76 -3.10
CA PHE A 222 -2.41 -1.13 -4.29
C PHE A 222 -1.37 -2.05 -4.91
N LYS A 223 -1.37 -2.13 -6.23
CA LYS A 223 -0.40 -2.89 -7.00
C LYS A 223 0.05 -2.06 -8.19
N VAL A 224 1.36 -1.98 -8.39
CA VAL A 224 1.97 -1.45 -9.61
C VAL A 224 2.82 -2.54 -10.24
N ARG A 225 2.72 -2.68 -11.56
CA ARG A 225 3.42 -3.71 -12.34
C ARG A 225 3.98 -3.13 -13.62
N GLY A 226 5.23 -3.48 -13.93
CA GLY A 226 5.88 -3.10 -15.18
C GLY A 226 7.20 -3.85 -15.37
N PHE A 227 8.03 -3.38 -16.30
CA PHE A 227 9.36 -3.94 -16.52
C PHE A 227 10.43 -3.02 -15.95
N THR A 228 11.58 -3.57 -15.56
CA THR A 228 12.77 -2.83 -15.12
C THR A 228 14.02 -3.30 -15.88
N GLU A 229 14.97 -2.39 -16.10
CA GLU A 229 16.27 -2.72 -16.70
C GLU A 229 17.26 -3.28 -15.67
N SER A 230 16.99 -3.10 -14.37
CA SER A 230 17.89 -3.48 -13.30
C SER A 230 17.39 -4.69 -12.54
N SER A 231 18.18 -5.77 -12.54
CA SER A 231 18.12 -6.77 -11.47
C SER A 231 18.41 -6.07 -10.12
N GLY A 232 17.65 -6.33 -9.06
CA GLY A 232 17.83 -5.68 -7.75
C GLY A 232 17.08 -4.36 -7.57
N ALA A 233 16.04 -4.11 -8.37
CA ALA A 233 15.03 -3.07 -8.12
C ALA A 233 14.40 -3.20 -6.71
N ALA A 234 14.19 -4.40 -6.19
CA ALA A 234 13.68 -4.70 -4.86
C ALA A 234 14.60 -4.16 -3.75
N HIS A 235 15.92 -4.37 -3.88
CA HIS A 235 16.89 -3.78 -2.94
C HIS A 235 16.93 -2.25 -3.05
N THR A 236 16.75 -1.72 -4.26
CA THR A 236 16.67 -0.27 -4.46
C THR A 236 15.41 0.31 -3.81
N LEU A 237 14.26 -0.33 -4.02
CA LEU A 237 12.99 0.01 -3.38
C LEU A 237 13.10 -0.03 -1.86
N GLN A 238 13.70 -1.08 -1.30
CA GLN A 238 13.94 -1.21 0.14
C GLN A 238 14.68 0.02 0.69
N ARG A 239 15.74 0.48 0.00
CA ARG A 239 16.48 1.69 0.39
C ARG A 239 15.63 2.97 0.27
N LEU A 240 14.88 3.14 -0.82
CA LEU A 240 14.02 4.31 -1.04
C LEU A 240 12.91 4.40 0.03
N ALA A 241 12.28 3.27 0.32
CA ALA A 241 11.23 3.15 1.33
C ALA A 241 11.75 3.20 2.77
N LEU A 242 13.07 3.08 2.99
CA LEU A 242 13.67 2.85 4.31
C LEU A 242 13.01 1.65 5.01
N ALA A 243 12.79 0.58 4.24
CA ALA A 243 12.04 -0.58 4.66
C ALA A 243 12.92 -1.61 5.38
N GLU A 244 12.39 -2.16 6.47
CA GLU A 244 12.91 -3.36 7.11
C GLU A 244 12.41 -4.59 6.36
N GLN A 245 13.33 -5.48 5.98
CA GLN A 245 12.98 -6.74 5.34
C GLN A 245 12.52 -7.74 6.41
N LEU A 246 11.33 -8.30 6.21
CA LEU A 246 10.71 -9.27 7.12
C LEU A 246 10.89 -10.70 6.62
N GLU A 247 10.64 -10.91 5.33
CA GLU A 247 10.69 -12.22 4.67
C GLU A 247 11.22 -12.08 3.24
N THR A 248 11.87 -13.13 2.74
CA THR A 248 12.36 -13.22 1.37
C THR A 248 12.17 -14.61 0.80
N TYR A 249 11.93 -14.64 -0.50
CA TYR A 249 11.81 -15.82 -1.33
C TYR A 249 12.65 -15.59 -2.60
N ASP A 250 13.42 -16.60 -3.01
CA ASP A 250 14.31 -16.53 -4.19
C ASP A 250 14.43 -17.93 -4.81
N GLU A 251 13.60 -18.20 -5.81
CA GLU A 251 13.57 -19.49 -6.52
C GLU A 251 13.23 -19.28 -8.00
N ASP A 252 13.85 -20.09 -8.87
CA ASP A 252 13.53 -20.20 -10.30
C ASP A 252 13.41 -18.85 -11.05
N GLY A 253 14.32 -17.92 -10.75
CA GLY A 253 14.34 -16.61 -11.39
C GLY A 253 13.27 -15.64 -10.90
N THR A 254 12.65 -15.94 -9.76
CA THR A 254 11.71 -15.06 -9.06
C THR A 254 12.26 -14.71 -7.69
N TYR A 255 12.48 -13.42 -7.44
CA TYR A 255 12.84 -12.88 -6.14
C TYR A 255 11.67 -12.10 -5.57
N SER A 256 11.25 -12.39 -4.34
CA SER A 256 10.20 -11.64 -3.64
C SER A 256 10.65 -11.26 -2.23
N ALA A 257 10.34 -10.04 -1.81
CA ALA A 257 10.63 -9.56 -0.46
C ALA A 257 9.38 -8.90 0.16
N THR A 258 9.07 -9.31 1.38
CA THR A 258 8.03 -8.72 2.23
C THR A 258 8.70 -7.82 3.26
N MET A 259 8.19 -6.59 3.41
CA MET A 259 8.86 -5.52 4.13
C MET A 259 7.88 -4.71 4.99
N TYR A 260 8.45 -3.99 5.94
CA TYR A 260 7.76 -2.95 6.71
C TYR A 260 8.48 -1.61 6.59
N THR A 261 7.74 -0.54 6.34
CA THR A 261 8.22 0.84 6.38
C THR A 261 7.29 1.71 7.23
N GLY A 262 7.85 2.63 8.01
CA GLY A 262 7.07 3.63 8.74
C GLY A 262 6.44 4.71 7.85
N LYS A 263 6.70 4.69 6.53
CA LYS A 263 6.20 5.70 5.57
C LYS A 263 4.79 5.41 5.06
N LEU A 264 4.38 4.14 5.02
CA LEU A 264 3.06 3.73 4.52
C LEU A 264 2.04 3.62 5.66
N ARG A 265 0.77 3.87 5.34
CA ARG A 265 -0.35 3.85 6.29
C ARG A 265 -1.06 2.50 6.33
N HIS A 266 -1.32 1.91 5.16
CA HIS A 266 -1.95 0.60 5.08
C HIS A 266 -0.97 -0.49 5.51
N ARG A 267 -1.48 -1.54 6.17
CA ARG A 267 -0.69 -2.68 6.65
C ARG A 267 -1.53 -3.94 6.70
N ALA A 268 -0.92 -5.09 6.45
CA ALA A 268 -1.50 -6.41 6.62
C ALA A 268 -0.78 -7.16 7.75
N GLY A 269 -1.52 -7.98 8.48
CA GLY A 269 -0.91 -8.94 9.40
C GLY A 269 -0.16 -10.01 8.62
N LEU A 270 1.06 -10.32 9.04
CA LEU A 270 1.88 -11.38 8.43
C LEU A 270 1.75 -12.66 9.26
N ASP A 271 2.13 -12.58 10.53
CA ASP A 271 2.02 -13.65 11.52
C ASP A 271 2.04 -13.09 12.95
N GLY A 272 1.12 -13.56 13.79
CA GLY A 272 1.07 -13.24 15.23
C GLY A 272 0.97 -11.74 15.55
N ARG A 273 2.12 -11.04 15.62
CA ARG A 273 2.27 -9.62 15.96
C ARG A 273 3.03 -8.78 14.92
N ARG A 274 3.53 -9.39 13.85
CA ARG A 274 4.25 -8.66 12.79
C ARG A 274 3.25 -8.15 11.76
N ASN A 275 3.50 -6.93 11.28
CA ASN A 275 2.75 -6.33 10.19
C ASN A 275 3.70 -6.07 9.03
N ALA A 276 3.23 -6.34 7.81
CA ALA A 276 3.88 -5.96 6.58
C ALA A 276 3.07 -4.86 5.90
N ASN A 277 3.73 -3.97 5.18
CA ASN A 277 3.04 -2.96 4.38
C ASN A 277 3.66 -2.70 3.01
N LEU A 278 4.68 -3.46 2.64
CA LEU A 278 5.26 -3.38 1.32
C LEU A 278 5.71 -4.78 0.89
N GLN A 279 5.36 -5.19 -0.32
CA GLN A 279 5.88 -6.39 -0.93
C GLN A 279 6.37 -6.06 -2.33
N VAL A 280 7.49 -6.65 -2.72
CA VAL A 280 8.05 -6.52 -4.07
C VAL A 280 8.39 -7.89 -4.63
N SER A 281 8.13 -8.09 -5.91
CA SER A 281 8.49 -9.29 -6.65
C SER A 281 9.20 -8.89 -7.95
N GLU A 282 10.34 -9.50 -8.21
CA GLU A 282 11.09 -9.47 -9.46
C GLU A 282 10.97 -10.84 -10.11
N HIS A 283 10.59 -10.89 -11.38
CA HIS A 283 10.50 -12.11 -12.15
C HIS A 283 11.27 -11.97 -13.46
N ASN A 284 12.21 -12.87 -13.73
CA ASN A 284 12.95 -12.91 -14.98
C ASN A 284 12.05 -13.42 -16.12
N ASN A 285 11.50 -12.50 -16.90
CA ASN A 285 10.67 -12.83 -18.04
C ASN A 285 11.54 -13.20 -19.25
N THR A 286 11.68 -14.51 -19.47
CA THR A 286 12.54 -15.07 -20.54
C THR A 286 12.00 -14.81 -21.96
N GLU A 287 10.70 -14.57 -22.12
CA GLU A 287 10.11 -14.26 -23.43
C GLU A 287 10.49 -12.86 -23.92
N ARG A 288 10.62 -11.91 -22.98
CA ARG A 288 10.92 -10.50 -23.27
C ARG A 288 12.37 -10.10 -22.98
N ASP A 289 13.17 -11.03 -22.45
CA ASP A 289 14.53 -10.78 -21.96
C ASP A 289 14.58 -9.55 -21.02
N ALA A 290 13.62 -9.50 -20.09
CA ALA A 290 13.40 -8.37 -19.20
C ALA A 290 13.01 -8.83 -17.79
N VAL A 291 13.20 -7.97 -16.79
CA VAL A 291 12.76 -8.24 -15.42
C VAL A 291 11.40 -7.59 -15.22
N GLU A 292 10.39 -8.40 -14.93
CA GLU A 292 9.08 -7.91 -14.51
C GLU A 292 9.12 -7.56 -13.02
N LEU A 293 8.73 -6.34 -12.68
CA LEU A 293 8.69 -5.81 -11.32
C LEU A 293 7.23 -5.60 -10.92
N THR A 294 6.83 -6.21 -9.81
CA THR A 294 5.54 -5.97 -9.16
C THR A 294 5.77 -5.44 -7.76
N ILE A 295 5.12 -4.33 -7.41
CA ILE A 295 5.17 -3.74 -6.07
C ILE A 295 3.75 -3.66 -5.53
N GLY A 296 3.53 -4.19 -4.33
CA GLY A 296 2.24 -4.24 -3.64
C GLY A 296 2.28 -3.54 -2.29
N VAL A 297 1.18 -2.87 -1.94
CA VAL A 297 0.95 -2.26 -0.62
C VAL A 297 -0.46 -2.65 -0.16
N PRO A 298 -0.65 -3.33 0.99
CA PRO A 298 0.38 -3.84 1.86
C PRO A 298 1.12 -5.07 1.30
N LEU A 299 0.40 -5.96 0.60
CA LEU A 299 0.92 -7.19 0.01
C LEU A 299 0.45 -7.28 -1.45
N ILE A 300 1.19 -8.03 -2.26
CA ILE A 300 0.76 -8.40 -3.61
C ILE A 300 -0.36 -9.42 -3.43
N SER A 301 -1.61 -8.95 -3.43
CA SER A 301 -2.76 -9.82 -3.49
C SER A 301 -2.80 -10.49 -4.87
N GLY A 302 -2.98 -11.81 -4.88
CA GLY A 302 -3.27 -12.52 -6.12
C GLY A 302 -4.56 -11.98 -6.73
N ASP A 303 -4.69 -12.05 -8.07
CA ASP A 303 -5.90 -11.67 -8.80
C ASP A 303 -7.08 -12.64 -8.55
N PHE A 304 -6.99 -13.48 -7.52
CA PHE A 304 -8.00 -14.45 -7.16
C PHE A 304 -9.05 -13.80 -6.26
N GLY A 305 -10.30 -13.83 -6.74
CA GLY A 305 -11.48 -13.47 -5.99
C GLY A 305 -11.45 -14.06 -4.58
N GLY A 306 -11.89 -13.28 -3.61
CA GLY A 306 -11.96 -13.72 -2.23
C GLY A 306 -12.80 -14.98 -2.10
N THR A 307 -12.18 -16.08 -1.70
CA THR A 307 -12.90 -17.24 -1.14
C THR A 307 -12.33 -17.71 0.19
N ASP A 308 -11.20 -17.19 0.68
CA ASP A 308 -10.52 -17.80 1.83
C ASP A 308 -10.84 -17.18 3.20
N ALA A 309 -11.78 -16.23 3.28
CA ALA A 309 -12.26 -15.72 4.56
C ALA A 309 -13.34 -16.59 5.23
N VAL A 310 -13.89 -17.61 4.55
CA VAL A 310 -15.01 -18.42 5.08
C VAL A 310 -14.54 -19.71 5.78
N THR A 311 -13.26 -20.12 5.64
CA THR A 311 -12.84 -21.47 6.06
C THR A 311 -12.44 -21.60 7.54
N ASN A 312 -12.32 -20.51 8.31
CA ASN A 312 -11.89 -20.58 9.72
C ASN A 312 -13.01 -20.49 10.77
N ALA A 313 -14.28 -20.52 10.37
CA ALA A 313 -15.42 -20.50 11.31
C ALA A 313 -16.06 -21.89 11.58
N GLN A 314 -15.54 -22.98 10.99
CA GLN A 314 -16.15 -24.32 11.14
C GLN A 314 -15.34 -25.37 11.91
N ASN A 315 -14.15 -25.05 12.44
CA ASN A 315 -13.36 -26.01 13.22
C ASN A 315 -13.17 -25.56 14.68
N GLY A 316 -14.27 -25.24 15.35
CA GLY A 316 -14.37 -25.23 16.81
C GLY A 316 -15.18 -26.44 17.26
N GLU A 317 -14.51 -27.55 17.56
CA GLU A 317 -15.01 -28.58 18.47
C GLU A 317 -15.03 -28.06 19.91
#